data_AF-A0A5R9AK72-F1
#
_entry.id   AF-A0A5R9AK72-F1
#
_cell.length_a   1.000
_cell.length_b   1.000
_cell.length_c   1.000
_cell.angle_alpha   90.00
_cell.angle_beta   90.00
_cell.angle_gamma   90.00
#
_symmetry.space_group_name_H-M   'P 1'
#
loop_
_entity.id
_entity.type
_entity.pdbx_description
1 polymer ?
#
loop_
_entity_poly.entity_id
_entity_poly.type
_entity_poly.pdbx_seq_one_letter_code
_entity_poly.pdbx_strand_id
1 'polypeptide(L)'
;MITSVPAELDRAAEGYEAAAGQLRAVLARLPDYLAELDAAKEVNWDSMTSDAYRSVLALLRAPAELMMTEVAALAAEADGIAADLRSYAQQARYLGSLLSLTNGVPAGLEAAGDWVEGLWRDSTEALSSSAARFTEFIDRHGGIPTVLEQMLR
;
A
#
# COMPACT_ATOMS: atom_id res chain seq x y z
N MET A 1 0.22 -8.99 23.18
CA MET A 1 -1.07 -8.73 22.49
C MET A 1 -0.98 -9.38 21.13
N ILE A 2 -1.89 -10.28 20.80
CA ILE A 2 -2.02 -10.80 19.43
C ILE A 2 -2.70 -9.70 18.63
N THR A 3 -2.02 -9.11 17.66
CA THR A 3 -2.62 -8.12 16.76
C THR A 3 -3.55 -8.87 15.81
N SER A 4 -4.77 -8.37 15.58
CA SER A 4 -5.67 -9.01 14.60
C SER A 4 -5.23 -8.68 13.17
N VAL A 5 -5.48 -9.60 12.24
CA VAL A 5 -5.17 -9.42 10.80
C VAL A 5 -5.65 -8.06 10.24
N PRO A 6 -6.89 -7.59 10.50
CA PRO A 6 -7.31 -6.26 10.05
C PRO A 6 -6.41 -5.13 10.57
N ALA A 7 -6.04 -5.19 11.86
CA ALA A 7 -5.22 -4.15 12.48
C ALA A 7 -3.76 -4.19 12.00
N GLU A 8 -3.23 -5.37 11.63
CA GLU A 8 -1.93 -5.48 10.98
C GLU A 8 -1.93 -4.85 9.58
N LEU A 9 -2.97 -5.12 8.79
CA LEU A 9 -3.15 -4.58 7.44
C LEU A 9 -3.35 -3.05 7.46
N ASP A 10 -4.18 -2.53 8.36
CA ASP A 10 -4.38 -1.08 8.53
C ASP A 10 -3.06 -0.39 8.90
N ARG A 11 -2.30 -0.96 9.85
CA ARG A 11 -1.01 -0.40 10.27
C ARG A 11 0.00 -0.39 9.13
N ALA A 12 0.03 -1.45 8.32
CA ALA A 12 0.88 -1.49 7.13
C ALA A 12 0.46 -0.41 6.12
N ALA A 13 -0.85 -0.25 5.87
CA ALA A 13 -1.37 0.79 4.98
C ALA A 13 -0.99 2.21 5.44
N GLU A 14 -1.12 2.50 6.74
CA GLU A 14 -0.69 3.77 7.34
C GLU A 14 0.82 4.02 7.12
N GLY A 15 1.64 2.99 7.21
CA GLY A 15 3.08 3.08 6.94
C GLY A 15 3.38 3.47 5.49
N TYR A 16 2.69 2.87 4.53
CA TYR A 16 2.83 3.22 3.11
C TYR A 16 2.32 4.63 2.79
N GLU A 17 1.23 5.06 3.41
CA GLU A 17 0.74 6.44 3.27
C GLU A 17 1.68 7.48 3.85
N ALA A 18 2.25 7.19 5.01
CA ALA A 18 3.27 8.06 5.60
C ALA A 18 4.47 8.18 4.66
N ALA A 19 4.92 7.07 4.06
CA ALA A 19 5.99 7.08 3.07
C ALA A 19 5.62 7.89 1.81
N ALA A 20 4.43 7.67 1.26
CA ALA A 20 3.92 8.44 0.12
C ALA A 20 3.83 9.94 0.43
N GLY A 21 3.40 10.30 1.65
CA GLY A 21 3.37 11.68 2.15
C GLY A 21 4.77 12.31 2.22
N GLN A 22 5.77 11.57 2.71
CA GLN A 22 7.16 12.04 2.74
C GLN A 22 7.73 12.27 1.33
N LEU A 23 7.46 11.36 0.39
CA LEU A 23 7.90 11.50 -1.00
C LEU A 23 7.28 12.72 -1.67
N ARG A 24 5.97 12.96 -1.45
CA ARG A 24 5.30 14.19 -1.92
C ARG A 24 5.85 15.46 -1.28
N ALA A 25 6.23 15.41 0.00
CA ALA A 25 6.86 16.54 0.66
C ALA A 25 8.24 16.86 0.05
N VAL A 26 9.00 15.85 -0.38
CA VAL A 26 10.24 16.05 -1.15
C VAL A 26 9.94 16.72 -2.49
N LEU A 27 8.95 16.22 -3.23
CA LEU A 27 8.53 16.81 -4.52
C LEU A 27 8.09 18.26 -4.37
N ALA A 28 7.40 18.61 -3.29
CA ALA A 28 6.92 19.97 -3.04
C ALA A 28 8.05 20.99 -2.86
N ARG A 29 9.25 20.55 -2.45
CA ARG A 29 10.43 21.41 -2.26
C ARG A 29 11.27 21.59 -3.53
N LEU A 30 11.00 20.78 -4.55
CA LEU A 30 11.81 20.72 -5.74
C LEU A 30 11.63 21.93 -6.68
N PRO A 31 10.44 22.55 -6.80
CA PRO A 31 10.28 23.84 -7.47
C PRO A 31 11.18 24.94 -6.88
N ASP A 32 11.28 25.02 -5.55
CA ASP A 32 12.13 26.01 -4.87
C ASP A 32 13.61 25.76 -5.21
N TYR A 33 14.04 24.49 -5.20
CA TYR A 33 15.40 24.11 -5.61
C TYR A 33 15.70 24.50 -7.07
N LEU A 34 14.76 24.26 -7.99
CA LEU A 34 14.94 24.67 -9.39
C LEU A 34 14.98 26.19 -9.55
N ALA A 35 14.16 26.92 -8.79
CA ALA A 35 14.18 28.38 -8.77
C ALA A 35 15.51 28.93 -8.26
N GLU A 36 16.11 28.31 -7.22
CA GLU A 36 17.45 28.65 -6.74
C GLU A 36 18.51 28.41 -7.82
N LEU A 37 18.44 27.28 -8.55
CA LEU A 37 19.35 27.01 -9.67
C LEU A 37 19.20 28.04 -10.80
N ASP A 38 17.98 28.49 -11.08
CA ASP A 38 17.73 29.49 -12.14
C ASP A 38 18.18 30.88 -11.72
N ALA A 39 17.96 31.30 -10.47
CA ALA A 39 18.50 32.55 -9.93
C ALA A 39 20.04 32.56 -9.95
N ALA A 40 20.68 31.43 -9.66
CA ALA A 40 22.13 31.29 -9.71
C ALA A 40 22.72 31.47 -11.12
N LYS A 41 21.96 31.15 -12.19
CA LYS A 41 22.40 31.37 -13.57
C LYS A 41 22.42 32.85 -13.98
N GLU A 42 21.65 33.70 -13.31
CA GLU A 42 21.56 35.14 -13.64
C GLU A 42 22.82 35.92 -13.22
N VAL A 43 23.72 35.31 -12.43
CA VAL A 43 25.02 35.89 -12.09
C VAL A 43 25.90 35.95 -13.35
N ASN A 44 25.87 37.11 -14.03
CA ASN A 44 26.64 37.41 -15.24
C ASN A 44 27.97 38.10 -14.88
N TRP A 45 29.04 37.33 -14.86
CA TRP A 45 30.40 37.84 -14.91
C TRP A 45 31.13 37.05 -16.00
N ASP A 46 31.62 37.77 -17.01
CA ASP A 46 32.43 37.19 -18.10
C ASP A 46 33.76 36.64 -17.57
N SER A 47 33.79 35.33 -17.30
CA SER A 47 34.99 34.58 -16.96
C SER A 47 34.81 33.10 -17.17
N MET A 48 35.93 32.41 -17.37
CA MET A 48 36.02 30.95 -17.38
C MET A 48 35.44 30.30 -16.10
N THR A 49 35.51 30.99 -14.96
CA THR A 49 34.93 30.52 -13.69
C THR A 49 33.39 30.53 -13.72
N SER A 50 32.78 31.54 -14.36
CA SER A 50 31.33 31.61 -14.53
C SER A 50 30.82 30.52 -15.47
N ASP A 51 31.54 30.24 -16.55
CA ASP A 51 31.20 29.15 -17.49
C ASP A 51 31.28 27.78 -16.81
N ALA A 52 32.32 27.55 -16.00
CA ALA A 52 32.46 26.34 -15.20
C ALA A 52 31.31 26.20 -14.18
N TYR A 53 30.96 27.29 -13.50
CA TYR A 53 29.84 27.32 -12.55
C TYR A 53 28.50 26.99 -13.23
N ARG A 54 28.20 27.60 -14.38
CA ARG A 54 26.98 27.31 -15.17
C ARG A 54 26.92 25.87 -15.67
N SER A 55 28.06 25.31 -16.05
CA SER A 55 28.16 23.91 -16.44
C SER A 55 27.79 22.98 -15.29
N VAL A 56 28.24 23.29 -14.07
CA VAL A 56 27.86 22.55 -12.85
C VAL A 56 26.37 22.70 -12.54
N LEU A 57 25.80 23.91 -12.63
CA LEU A 57 24.36 24.12 -12.42
C LEU A 57 23.50 23.34 -13.43
N ALA A 58 23.93 23.28 -14.70
CA ALA A 58 23.25 22.49 -15.73
C ALA A 58 23.31 20.98 -15.43
N LEU A 59 24.46 20.49 -14.93
CA LEU A 59 24.63 19.10 -14.50
C LEU A 59 23.76 18.73 -13.30
N LEU A 60 23.44 19.67 -12.41
CA LEU A 60 22.56 19.45 -11.26
C LEU A 60 21.07 19.43 -11.64
N ARG A 61 20.68 20.11 -12.72
CA ARG A 61 19.28 20.22 -13.12
C ARG A 61 18.69 18.90 -13.65
N ALA A 62 19.39 18.25 -14.58
CA ALA A 62 18.86 17.04 -15.23
C ALA A 62 18.57 15.88 -14.26
N PRO A 63 19.43 15.59 -13.26
CA PRO A 63 19.11 14.63 -12.21
C PRO A 63 17.89 15.02 -11.37
N ALA A 64 17.70 16.31 -11.09
CA ALA A 64 16.57 16.78 -10.29
C ALA A 64 15.23 16.56 -11.01
N GLU A 65 15.16 16.83 -12.31
CA GLU A 65 13.96 16.59 -13.12
C GLU A 65 13.65 15.08 -13.24
N LEU A 66 14.67 14.23 -13.36
CA LEU A 66 14.51 12.78 -13.38
C LEU A 66 14.02 12.26 -12.01
N MET A 67 14.61 12.75 -10.91
CA MET A 67 14.16 12.44 -9.55
C MET A 67 12.71 12.82 -9.31
N MET A 68 12.18 13.90 -9.92
CA MET A 68 10.75 14.23 -9.79
C MET A 68 9.85 13.11 -10.28
N THR A 69 10.16 12.57 -11.46
CA THR A 69 9.33 11.54 -12.09
C THR A 69 9.38 10.25 -11.30
N GLU A 70 10.57 9.84 -10.86
CA GLU A 70 10.76 8.62 -10.07
C GLU A 70 10.13 8.72 -8.69
N VAL A 71 10.32 9.84 -7.98
CA VAL A 71 9.73 10.05 -6.65
C VAL A 71 8.20 10.15 -6.73
N ALA A 72 7.65 10.76 -7.79
CA ALA A 72 6.21 10.81 -8.01
C ALA A 72 5.62 9.42 -8.30
N ALA A 73 6.30 8.62 -9.13
CA ALA A 73 5.90 7.25 -9.41
C ALA A 73 5.93 6.39 -8.13
N LEU A 74 7.00 6.50 -7.33
CA LEU A 74 7.13 5.76 -6.08
C LEU A 74 6.07 6.17 -5.05
N ALA A 75 5.72 7.46 -4.97
CA ALA A 75 4.64 7.92 -4.09
C ALA A 75 3.30 7.32 -4.50
N ALA A 76 2.99 7.32 -5.81
CA ALA A 76 1.76 6.73 -6.34
C ALA A 76 1.69 5.21 -6.12
N GLU A 77 2.81 4.51 -6.27
CA GLU A 77 2.90 3.07 -5.97
C GLU A 77 2.64 2.79 -4.49
N ALA A 78 3.23 3.58 -3.59
CA ALA A 78 2.99 3.46 -2.16
C ALA A 78 1.51 3.72 -1.80
N ASP A 79 0.85 4.70 -2.41
CA ASP A 79 -0.61 4.90 -2.22
C ASP A 79 -1.42 3.71 -2.71
N GLY A 80 -1.03 3.12 -3.85
CA GLY A 80 -1.67 1.92 -4.40
C GLY A 80 -1.60 0.74 -3.44
N ILE A 81 -0.40 0.47 -2.90
CA ILE A 81 -0.20 -0.57 -1.89
C ILE A 81 -1.04 -0.28 -0.64
N ALA A 82 -1.08 0.96 -0.16
CA ALA A 82 -1.90 1.31 1.00
C ALA A 82 -3.41 1.09 0.75
N ALA A 83 -3.89 1.43 -0.45
CA ALA A 83 -5.28 1.18 -0.85
C ALA A 83 -5.60 -0.32 -0.89
N ASP A 84 -4.73 -1.13 -1.46
CA ASP A 84 -4.88 -2.59 -1.50
C ASP A 84 -4.91 -3.19 -0.10
N LEU A 85 -3.98 -2.79 0.77
CA LEU A 85 -3.95 -3.23 2.17
C LEU A 85 -5.23 -2.89 2.93
N ARG A 86 -5.81 -1.70 2.69
CA ARG A 86 -7.11 -1.33 3.27
C ARG A 86 -8.25 -2.17 2.72
N SER A 87 -8.24 -2.49 1.44
CA SER A 87 -9.21 -3.40 0.83
C SER A 87 -9.14 -4.77 1.51
N TYR A 88 -7.94 -5.33 1.68
CA TYR A 88 -7.76 -6.57 2.43
C TYR A 88 -8.22 -6.45 3.88
N ALA A 89 -7.94 -5.34 4.57
CA ALA A 89 -8.40 -5.13 5.94
C ALA A 89 -9.93 -5.10 6.03
N GLN A 90 -10.62 -4.50 5.04
CA GLN A 90 -12.08 -4.51 4.96
C GLN A 90 -12.62 -5.92 4.72
N GLN A 91 -12.01 -6.67 3.81
CA GLN A 91 -12.35 -8.08 3.57
C GLN A 91 -12.15 -8.92 4.84
N ALA A 92 -11.04 -8.73 5.56
CA ALA A 92 -10.79 -9.43 6.81
C ALA A 92 -11.86 -9.15 7.88
N ARG A 93 -12.30 -7.89 8.01
CA ARG A 93 -13.41 -7.53 8.91
C ARG A 93 -14.73 -8.16 8.46
N TYR A 94 -15.01 -8.14 7.15
CA TYR A 94 -16.22 -8.74 6.61
C TYR A 94 -16.24 -10.25 6.85
N LEU A 95 -15.17 -10.97 6.52
CA LEU A 95 -15.05 -12.39 6.82
C LEU A 95 -15.16 -12.67 8.32
N GLY A 96 -14.52 -11.85 9.16
CA GLY A 96 -14.64 -11.95 10.62
C GLY A 96 -16.09 -11.79 11.10
N SER A 97 -16.86 -10.90 10.49
CA SER A 97 -18.29 -10.73 10.79
C SER A 97 -19.12 -11.95 10.36
N LEU A 98 -18.84 -12.52 9.19
CA LEU A 98 -19.49 -13.75 8.71
C LEU A 98 -19.24 -14.92 9.66
N LEU A 99 -17.99 -15.12 10.09
CA LEU A 99 -17.63 -16.18 11.03
C LEU A 99 -18.19 -15.96 12.44
N SER A 100 -18.38 -14.72 12.87
CA SER A 100 -18.92 -14.40 14.20
C SER A 100 -20.43 -14.67 14.30
N LEU A 101 -21.17 -14.59 13.19
CA LEU A 101 -22.62 -14.81 13.16
C LEU A 101 -23.02 -16.25 13.47
N THR A 102 -22.10 -17.20 13.38
CA THR A 102 -22.42 -18.64 13.46
C THR A 102 -22.08 -19.29 14.79
N ASN A 103 -21.52 -18.58 15.77
CA ASN A 103 -21.14 -19.11 17.11
C ASN A 103 -20.49 -20.51 17.08
N GLY A 104 -19.68 -20.78 16.05
CA GLY A 104 -19.17 -22.13 15.74
C GLY A 104 -19.31 -22.48 14.26
N VAL A 105 -19.10 -23.76 13.92
CA VAL A 105 -19.44 -24.34 12.61
C VAL A 105 -20.97 -24.25 12.46
N PRO A 106 -21.53 -23.47 11.51
CA PRO A 106 -22.98 -23.32 11.39
C PRO A 106 -23.70 -24.67 11.30
N ALA A 107 -24.75 -24.84 12.11
CA ALA A 107 -25.57 -26.05 12.12
C ALA A 107 -26.18 -26.28 10.71
N GLY A 108 -25.77 -27.37 10.05
CA GLY A 108 -26.09 -27.65 8.64
C GLY A 108 -24.87 -27.87 7.74
N LEU A 109 -23.66 -27.50 8.20
CA LEU A 109 -22.40 -27.81 7.50
C LEU A 109 -22.10 -29.30 7.36
N GLU A 110 -22.54 -30.10 8.34
CA GLU A 110 -22.45 -31.57 8.30
C GLU A 110 -23.18 -32.16 7.08
N ALA A 111 -24.20 -31.46 6.55
CA ALA A 111 -24.91 -31.85 5.33
C ALA A 111 -24.33 -31.23 4.05
N ALA A 112 -23.45 -30.21 4.16
CA ALA A 112 -22.85 -29.49 3.04
C ALA A 112 -21.54 -30.13 2.51
N GLY A 113 -21.01 -31.13 3.24
CA GLY A 113 -19.88 -31.96 2.83
C GLY A 113 -18.51 -31.41 3.25
N ASP A 114 -17.53 -32.32 3.37
CA ASP A 114 -16.17 -32.10 3.90
C ASP A 114 -15.44 -30.87 3.32
N TRP A 115 -15.74 -30.50 2.07
CA TRP A 115 -15.09 -29.36 1.41
C TRP A 115 -15.46 -28.01 2.03
N VAL A 116 -16.71 -27.85 2.50
CA VAL A 116 -17.17 -26.60 3.10
C VAL A 116 -16.65 -26.45 4.52
N GLU A 117 -16.57 -27.55 5.27
CA GLU A 117 -15.93 -27.57 6.58
C GLU A 117 -14.44 -27.23 6.47
N GLY A 118 -13.75 -27.79 5.45
CA GLY A 118 -12.39 -27.42 5.12
C GLY A 118 -12.24 -25.92 4.85
N LEU A 119 -13.10 -25.35 3.99
CA LEU A 119 -13.10 -23.93 3.66
C LEU A 119 -13.37 -23.03 4.88
N TRP A 120 -14.28 -23.44 5.76
CA TRP A 120 -14.59 -22.73 7.00
C TRP A 120 -13.37 -22.68 7.93
N ARG A 121 -12.72 -23.83 8.12
CA ARG A 121 -11.51 -23.97 8.93
C ARG A 121 -10.37 -23.14 8.36
N ASP A 122 -10.15 -23.21 7.05
CA ASP A 122 -9.11 -22.45 6.35
C ASP A 122 -9.35 -20.94 6.45
N SER A 123 -10.62 -20.49 6.38
CA SER A 123 -11.00 -19.08 6.58
C SER A 123 -10.73 -18.60 8.01
N THR A 124 -11.02 -19.45 9.00
CA THR A 124 -10.75 -19.17 10.42
C THR A 124 -9.25 -19.13 10.71
N GLU A 125 -8.49 -20.05 10.11
CA GLU A 125 -7.02 -20.08 10.20
C GLU A 125 -6.41 -18.84 9.54
N ALA A 126 -6.89 -18.43 8.37
CA ALA A 126 -6.43 -17.24 7.68
C ALA A 126 -6.59 -15.98 8.55
N LEU A 127 -7.74 -15.80 9.22
CA LEU A 127 -7.99 -14.64 10.09
C LEU A 127 -7.26 -14.67 11.43
N SER A 128 -6.96 -15.86 11.95
CA SER A 128 -6.26 -16.04 13.24
C SER A 128 -4.74 -16.08 13.11
N SER A 129 -4.22 -16.04 11.87
CA SER A 129 -2.78 -16.13 11.58
C SER A 129 -2.13 -14.75 11.42
N SER A 130 -1.66 -14.39 10.21
CA SER A 130 -0.99 -13.14 9.90
C SER A 130 -1.58 -12.47 8.68
N ALA A 131 -1.37 -11.16 8.55
CA ALA A 131 -1.80 -10.40 7.36
C ALA A 131 -1.37 -11.05 6.04
N ALA A 132 -0.13 -11.55 5.95
CA ALA A 132 0.41 -12.19 4.74
C ALA A 132 -0.35 -13.46 4.36
N ARG A 133 -0.63 -14.33 5.33
CA ARG A 133 -1.41 -15.56 5.09
C ARG A 133 -2.86 -15.25 4.70
N PHE A 134 -3.43 -14.20 5.28
CA PHE A 134 -4.76 -13.75 4.90
C PHE A 134 -4.79 -13.22 3.46
N THR A 135 -3.80 -12.43 3.03
CA THR A 135 -3.73 -11.96 1.64
C THR A 135 -3.55 -13.11 0.65
N GLU A 136 -2.72 -14.12 0.98
CA GLU A 136 -2.57 -15.34 0.17
C GLU A 136 -3.89 -16.13 0.06
N PHE A 137 -4.66 -16.20 1.15
CA PHE A 137 -5.97 -16.83 1.14
C PHE A 137 -6.93 -16.10 0.19
N ILE A 138 -7.03 -14.76 0.30
CA ILE A 138 -7.90 -13.97 -0.57
C ILE A 138 -7.48 -14.11 -2.04
N ASP A 139 -6.19 -14.04 -2.35
CA ASP A 139 -5.68 -14.18 -3.72
C ASP A 139 -6.00 -15.57 -4.31
N ARG A 140 -5.76 -16.63 -3.54
CA ARG A 140 -6.07 -18.02 -3.93
C ARG A 140 -7.55 -18.22 -4.27
N HIS A 141 -8.44 -17.53 -3.56
CA HIS A 141 -9.88 -17.68 -3.70
C HIS A 141 -10.54 -16.59 -4.57
N GLY A 142 -9.77 -15.62 -5.08
CA GLY A 142 -10.29 -14.51 -5.87
C GLY A 142 -11.21 -13.56 -5.08
N GLY A 143 -11.02 -13.46 -3.77
CA GLY A 143 -11.90 -12.74 -2.84
C GLY A 143 -12.38 -13.60 -1.68
N ILE A 144 -13.42 -13.12 -1.00
CA ILE A 144 -14.11 -13.93 0.02
C ILE A 144 -14.95 -14.98 -0.70
N PRO A 145 -14.80 -16.27 -0.36
CA PRO A 145 -15.56 -17.33 -1.02
C PRO A 145 -17.08 -17.10 -0.93
N THR A 146 -17.74 -16.99 -2.08
CA THR A 146 -19.19 -16.74 -2.18
C THR A 146 -20.04 -17.80 -1.52
N VAL A 147 -19.53 -19.03 -1.39
CA VAL A 147 -20.19 -20.12 -0.65
C VAL A 147 -20.39 -19.76 0.81
N LEU A 148 -19.43 -19.07 1.45
CA LEU A 148 -19.58 -18.60 2.82
C LEU A 148 -20.66 -17.52 2.94
N GLU A 149 -20.79 -16.65 1.93
CA GLU A 149 -21.85 -15.64 1.88
C GLU A 149 -23.24 -16.26 1.71
N GLN A 150 -23.35 -17.31 0.89
CA GLN A 150 -24.61 -18.00 0.60
C GLN A 150 -25.12 -18.82 1.78
N MET A 151 -24.23 -19.38 2.59
CA MET A 151 -24.60 -20.18 3.76
C MET A 151 -25.17 -19.36 4.92
N LEU A 152 -24.99 -18.04 4.90
CA LEU A 152 -25.44 -17.12 5.94
C LEU A 152 -26.71 -16.35 5.58
N ARG A 153 -27.28 -16.61 4.39
CA ARG A 153 -28.58 -16.06 3.95
C ARG A 153 -29.68 -17.09 4.13
#